data_AF-A0A158KW54-F1
#
_entry.id   AF-A0A158KW54-F1
#
_cell.length_a   1.000
_cell.length_b   1.000
_cell.length_c   1.000
_cell.angle_alpha   90.00
_cell.angle_beta   90.00
_cell.angle_gamma   90.00
#
_symmetry.space_group_name_H-M   'P 1'
#
loop_
_entity.id
_entity.type
_entity.pdbx_description
1 polymer ?
#
loop_
_entity_poly.entity_id
_entity_poly.type
_entity_poly.pdbx_seq_one_letter_code
_entity_poly.pdbx_strand_id
1 'polypeptide(L)'
;MNPYHLRGRSDVLRRRASAEREFLWRRLEADIGRLADITEYELGFGMMLHSTLSIARYRARQQQPLAALNCLDAAIREFVSHPKWNCPGVVLEESSARGPA
;
A
#
# COMPACT_ATOMS: atom_id res chain seq x y z
N MET A 1 3.61 -7.89 7.01
CA MET A 1 3.22 -6.66 7.73
C MET A 1 2.00 -6.07 7.05
N ASN A 2 1.00 -5.57 7.79
CA ASN A 2 -0.35 -5.33 7.27
C ASN A 2 -0.48 -3.99 6.49
N PRO A 3 -0.94 -3.95 5.21
CA PRO A 3 -1.14 -2.71 4.44
C PRO A 3 -2.09 -1.69 5.10
N TYR A 4 -2.97 -2.13 6.00
CA TYR A 4 -3.81 -1.20 6.79
C TYR A 4 -3.00 -0.27 7.71
N HIS A 5 -1.78 -0.66 8.14
CA HIS A 5 -0.88 0.22 8.88
C HIS A 5 -0.33 1.37 8.02
N LEU A 6 -0.12 1.15 6.71
CA LEU A 6 0.35 2.19 5.79
C LEU A 6 -0.76 3.20 5.47
N ARG A 7 -2.01 2.73 5.39
CA ARG A 7 -3.18 3.60 5.24
C ARG A 7 -3.35 4.54 6.44
N GLY A 8 -3.32 4.02 7.66
CA GLY A 8 -3.40 4.83 8.87
C GLY A 8 -2.27 5.86 9.00
N ARG A 9 -1.04 5.50 8.56
CA ARG A 9 0.09 6.45 8.51
C ARG A 9 -0.08 7.53 7.45
N SER A 10 -0.63 7.19 6.29
CA SER A 10 -0.90 8.15 5.21
C SER A 10 -1.90 9.22 5.64
N ASP A 11 -2.94 8.85 6.41
CA ASP A 11 -3.90 9.81 6.97
C ASP A 11 -3.30 10.74 8.04
N VAL A 12 -2.35 10.23 8.84
CA VAL A 12 -1.60 11.06 9.79
C VAL A 12 -0.68 12.03 9.05
N LEU A 13 0.01 11.59 7.99
CA LEU A 13 0.84 12.44 7.16
C LEU A 13 0.02 13.49 6.39
N ARG A 14 -1.19 13.15 5.94
CA ARG A 14 -2.11 14.08 5.28
C ARG A 14 -2.57 15.20 6.22
N ARG A 15 -2.97 14.86 7.46
CA ARG A 15 -3.33 15.86 8.47
C ARG A 15 -2.16 16.79 8.80
N ARG A 16 -0.94 16.27 8.82
CA ARG A 16 0.28 17.08 9.04
C ARG A 16 0.67 17.92 7.83
N ALA A 17 0.50 17.40 6.60
CA ALA A 17 0.71 18.16 5.37
C ALA A 17 -0.23 19.37 5.29
N SER A 18 -1.49 19.19 5.69
CA SER A 18 -2.48 20.28 5.74
C SER A 18 -2.25 21.28 6.87
N ALA A 19 -1.41 20.96 7.87
CA ALA A 19 -1.12 21.82 9.01
C ALA A 19 0.16 22.67 8.83
N GLU A 20 0.84 22.58 7.68
CA GLU A 20 1.98 23.42 7.24
C GLU A 20 3.15 23.62 8.22
N ARG A 21 3.29 22.80 9.27
CA ARG A 21 4.48 22.81 10.13
C ARG A 21 5.20 21.47 10.03
N GLU A 22 6.31 21.50 9.30
CA GLU A 22 7.26 20.39 9.11
C GLU A 22 6.65 19.12 8.52
N PHE A 23 6.41 19.16 7.20
CA PHE A 23 6.13 17.92 6.48
C PHE A 23 7.35 17.01 6.50
N LEU A 24 7.20 15.80 7.05
CA LEU A 24 8.28 14.83 7.22
C LEU A 24 8.57 14.11 5.90
N TRP A 25 9.25 14.79 4.98
CA TRP A 25 9.63 14.26 3.66
C TRP A 25 10.32 12.89 3.72
N ARG A 26 11.29 12.74 4.64
CA ARG A 26 11.97 11.45 4.86
C ARG A 26 10.99 10.33 5.24
N ARG A 27 9.91 10.66 5.93
CA ARG A 27 8.88 9.70 6.33
C ARG A 27 8.02 9.29 5.14
N LEU A 28 7.59 10.25 4.32
CA LEU A 28 6.85 9.97 3.09
C LEU A 28 7.67 9.08 2.13
N GLU A 29 8.94 9.42 1.90
CA GLU A 29 9.82 8.61 1.04
C GLU A 29 10.02 7.19 1.60
N ALA A 30 10.16 7.05 2.92
CA ALA A 30 10.26 5.75 3.56
C ALA A 30 8.96 4.93 3.45
N ASP A 31 7.79 5.56 3.52
CA ASP A 31 6.51 4.86 3.37
C ASP A 31 6.27 4.45 1.90
N ILE A 32 6.67 5.27 0.92
CA ILE A 32 6.67 4.91 -0.51
C ILE A 32 7.62 3.72 -0.77
N GLY A 33 8.84 3.78 -0.26
CA GLY A 33 9.83 2.71 -0.41
C GLY A 33 9.35 1.39 0.19
N ARG A 34 8.82 1.41 1.41
CA ARG A 34 8.27 0.21 2.04
C ARG A 34 7.13 -0.41 1.24
N LEU A 35 6.23 0.41 0.69
CA LEU A 35 5.14 -0.13 -0.12
C LEU A 35 5.69 -0.75 -1.40
N ALA A 36 6.70 -0.16 -2.04
CA ALA A 36 7.38 -0.76 -3.19
C ALA A 36 8.00 -2.12 -2.84
N ASP A 37 8.77 -2.20 -1.75
CA ASP A 37 9.42 -3.45 -1.30
C ASP A 37 8.39 -4.55 -1.01
N ILE A 38 7.31 -4.21 -0.30
CA ILE A 38 6.23 -5.16 0.01
C ILE A 38 5.54 -5.61 -1.27
N THR A 39 5.29 -4.69 -2.21
CA THR A 39 4.63 -5.03 -3.48
C THR A 39 5.46 -5.97 -4.31
N GLU A 40 6.75 -5.68 -4.47
CA GLU A 40 7.68 -6.51 -5.23
C GLU A 40 7.80 -7.91 -4.61
N TYR A 41 7.90 -8.01 -3.28
CA TYR A 41 7.98 -9.28 -2.58
C TYR A 41 6.68 -10.09 -2.63
N GLU A 42 5.51 -9.43 -2.55
CA GLU A 42 4.24 -10.11 -2.33
C GLU A 42 3.45 -10.36 -3.62
N LEU A 43 3.46 -9.41 -4.55
CA LEU A 43 2.64 -9.48 -5.75
C LEU A 43 3.46 -9.78 -7.01
N GLY A 44 4.78 -9.74 -6.90
CA GLY A 44 5.65 -9.58 -8.06
C GLY A 44 5.48 -8.19 -8.67
N PHE A 45 6.13 -7.97 -9.81
CA PHE A 45 6.18 -6.66 -10.46
C PHE A 45 4.82 -6.26 -11.08
N GLY A 46 3.92 -5.70 -10.27
CA GLY A 46 2.66 -5.11 -10.73
C GLY A 46 2.90 -3.78 -11.43
N MET A 47 2.85 -3.75 -12.77
CA MET A 47 3.18 -2.55 -13.57
C MET A 47 2.40 -1.29 -13.19
N MET A 48 1.10 -1.43 -12.88
CA MET A 48 0.24 -0.30 -12.51
C MET A 48 0.62 0.25 -11.13
N LEU A 49 0.83 -0.63 -10.16
CA LEU A 49 1.24 -0.26 -8.80
C LEU A 49 2.64 0.37 -8.76
N HIS A 50 3.59 -0.19 -9.52
CA HIS A 50 4.92 0.39 -9.71
C HIS A 50 4.88 1.78 -10.35
N SER A 51 4.00 1.98 -11.34
CA SER A 51 3.80 3.28 -11.98
C SER A 51 3.25 4.31 -10.98
N THR A 52 2.25 3.93 -10.20
CA THR A 52 1.65 4.79 -9.17
C THR A 52 2.65 5.17 -8.08
N LEU A 53 3.48 4.22 -7.63
CA LEU A 53 4.56 4.47 -6.67
C LEU A 53 5.67 5.38 -7.23
N SER A 54 6.00 5.21 -8.51
CA SER A 54 6.97 6.06 -9.20
C SER A 54 6.48 7.51 -9.29
N ILE A 55 5.19 7.72 -9.59
CA ILE A 55 4.55 9.04 -9.59
C ILE A 55 4.52 9.62 -8.17
N ALA A 56 4.20 8.82 -7.15
CA ALA A 56 4.24 9.26 -5.75
C ALA A 56 5.63 9.77 -5.37
N ARG A 57 6.69 9.03 -5.74
CA ARG A 57 8.08 9.40 -5.49
C ARG A 57 8.49 10.66 -6.25
N TYR A 58 8.09 10.80 -7.51
CA TYR A 58 8.32 12.01 -8.30
C TYR A 58 7.70 13.23 -7.63
N ARG A 59 6.43 13.15 -7.22
CA ARG A 59 5.72 14.24 -6.53
C ARG A 59 6.32 14.57 -5.16
N ALA A 60 6.82 13.56 -4.44
CA ALA A 60 7.53 13.78 -3.19
C ALA A 60 8.81 14.61 -3.40
N ARG A 61 9.59 14.30 -4.44
CA ARG A 61 10.79 15.05 -4.82
C ARG A 61 10.50 16.47 -5.29
N GLN A 62 9.34 16.69 -5.92
CA GLN A 62 8.85 18.02 -6.31
C GLN A 62 8.25 18.83 -5.16
N GLN A 63 8.39 18.36 -3.91
CA GLN A 63 7.82 18.99 -2.72
C GLN A 63 6.30 19.22 -2.83
N GLN A 64 5.57 18.28 -3.45
CA GLN A 64 4.11 18.31 -3.55
C GLN A 64 3.50 17.27 -2.59
N PRO A 65 3.38 17.56 -1.28
CA PRO A 65 3.13 16.54 -0.27
C PRO A 65 1.74 15.92 -0.41
N LEU A 66 0.72 16.75 -0.64
CA LEU A 66 -0.66 16.29 -0.83
C LEU A 66 -0.81 15.44 -2.10
N ALA A 67 -0.17 15.86 -3.19
CA ALA A 67 -0.24 15.14 -4.46
C ALA A 67 0.51 13.79 -4.39
N ALA A 68 1.62 13.73 -3.66
CA ALA A 68 2.36 12.50 -3.39
C ALA A 68 1.57 11.54 -2.47
N LEU A 69 0.94 12.06 -1.41
CA LEU A 69 0.08 11.29 -0.51
C LEU A 69 -1.15 10.73 -1.22
N ASN A 70 -1.74 11.48 -2.16
CA ASN A 70 -2.84 10.98 -2.98
C ASN A 70 -2.42 9.80 -3.87
N CYS A 71 -1.22 9.87 -4.47
CA CYS A 71 -0.68 8.73 -5.22
C CYS A 71 -0.36 7.54 -4.31
N LEU A 72 0.20 7.78 -3.12
CA LEU A 72 0.46 6.72 -2.15
C LEU A 72 -0.84 6.03 -1.71
N ASP A 73 -1.90 6.78 -1.43
CA ASP A 73 -3.21 6.20 -1.08
C ASP A 73 -3.80 5.38 -2.24
N ALA A 74 -3.66 5.85 -3.48
CA ALA A 74 -4.07 5.09 -4.66
C ALA A 74 -3.30 3.76 -4.78
N ALA A 75 -1.97 3.77 -4.60
CA ALA A 75 -1.15 2.57 -4.59
C ALA A 75 -1.54 1.60 -3.47
N ILE A 76 -1.85 2.10 -2.27
CA ILE A 76 -2.30 1.26 -1.14
C ILE A 76 -3.64 0.59 -1.47
N ARG A 77 -4.60 1.33 -2.05
CA ARG A 77 -5.91 0.77 -2.44
C ARG A 77 -5.75 -0.31 -3.50
N GLU A 78 -4.91 -0.06 -4.50
CA GLU A 78 -4.61 -1.04 -5.55
C GLU A 78 -3.98 -2.31 -4.95
N PHE A 79 -3.03 -2.15 -4.01
CA PHE A 79 -2.35 -3.26 -3.34
C PHE A 79 -3.34 -4.13 -2.55
N VAL A 80 -4.23 -3.50 -1.79
CA VAL A 80 -5.26 -4.19 -0.99
C VAL A 80 -6.31 -4.85 -1.87
N SER A 81 -6.62 -4.28 -3.04
CA SER A 81 -7.57 -4.87 -4.00
C SER A 81 -7.02 -6.12 -4.69
N HIS A 82 -5.70 -6.35 -4.63
CA HIS A 82 -5.09 -7.48 -5.31
C HIS A 82 -5.61 -8.80 -4.72
N PRO A 83 -6.00 -9.79 -5.55
CA PRO A 83 -6.66 -11.02 -5.09
C PRO A 83 -5.89 -11.78 -4.02
N LYS A 84 -4.54 -11.72 -4.02
CA LYS A 84 -3.69 -12.32 -2.98
C LYS A 84 -3.91 -11.72 -1.58
N TRP A 85 -4.32 -10.46 -1.51
CA TRP A 85 -4.61 -9.71 -0.27
C TRP A 85 -6.10 -9.57 0.02
N ASN A 86 -6.92 -9.73 -1.02
CA ASN A 86 -8.37 -9.70 -0.96
C ASN A 86 -8.98 -11.11 -0.89
N CYS A 87 -8.22 -12.14 -0.50
CA CYS A 87 -8.81 -13.43 -0.14
C CYS A 87 -9.55 -13.26 1.21
N PRO A 88 -10.90 -13.21 1.26
CA PRO A 88 -11.58 -13.79 2.41
C PRO A 88 -11.11 -15.25 2.46
N GLY A 89 -10.91 -15.79 3.66
CA GLY A 89 -10.37 -17.12 3.85
C GLY A 89 -10.88 -18.10 2.79
N VAL A 90 -9.96 -18.81 2.16
CA VAL A 90 -10.26 -20.14 1.64
C VAL A 90 -10.95 -20.82 2.82
N VAL A 91 -12.27 -20.95 2.73
CA VAL A 91 -12.97 -22.00 3.46
C VAL A 91 -12.25 -23.24 2.95
N LEU A 92 -11.34 -23.76 3.78
CA LEU A 92 -10.79 -25.08 3.58
C LEU A 92 -12.02 -25.97 3.46
N GLU A 93 -12.31 -26.38 2.24
CA GLU A 93 -13.18 -27.50 1.98
C GLU A 93 -12.72 -28.62 2.91
N GLU A 94 -13.54 -28.88 3.93
CA GLU A 94 -13.50 -30.11 4.70
C GLU A 94 -14.02 -31.22 3.78
N SER A 95 -13.21 -31.56 2.78
CA SER A 95 -13.36 -32.77 1.98
C SER A 95 -12.18 -33.68 2.33
N SER A 96 -12.19 -34.21 3.55
CA SER A 96 -11.46 -35.43 3.87
C SER A 96 -12.45 -36.50 4.30
N ALA A 97 -13.05 -37.11 3.27
CA ALA A 97 -13.26 -38.54 3.16
C ALA A 97 -13.01 -39.35 4.45
N ARG A 98 -14.11 -39.71 5.13
CA ARG A 98 -14.18 -41.01 5.80
C ARG A 98 -15.27 -41.79 5.07
N GLY A 99 -14.83 -42.79 4.32
CA GLY A 99 -15.65 -43.65 3.47
C GLY A 99 -16.66 -44.49 4.26
N PRO A 100 -17.47 -45.29 3.56
CA PRO A 100 -18.67 -45.93 4.10
C PRO A 100 -18.31 -47.17 4.94
N ALA A 101 -19.02 -47.36 6.05
CA ALA A 101 -19.29 -48.64 6.70
C ALA A 101 -20.53 -48.50 7.59
#